data_AF-A0A7J7PLK4-F1
#
_entry.id   AF-A0A7J7PLK4-F1
#
_cell.length_a   1.000
_cell.length_b   1.000
_cell.length_c   1.000
_cell.angle_alpha   90.00
_cell.angle_beta   90.00
_cell.angle_gamma   90.00
#
_symmetry.space_group_name_H-M   'P 1'
#
loop_
_entity.id
_entity.type
_entity.pdbx_description
1 polymer ?
#
loop_
_entity_poly.entity_id
_entity_poly.type
_entity_poly.pdbx_seq_one_letter_code
_entity_poly.pdbx_strand_id
1 'polypeptide(L)'
;SLCSQAQRAFSSRSSAFVASPVAPVRRVVLAAVSNCTVEVEAKLKTRKAAAKRIRVTGSGKLVARHSGKQHMNEKQTRAQKRELSKSFVLEGADMYRASRCLP
;
A
#
# COMPACT_ATOMS: atom_id res chain seq x y z
N SER A 1 50.89 60.72 -18.06
CA SER A 1 52.13 59.97 -17.83
C SER A 1 51.86 58.92 -16.76
N LEU A 2 51.95 57.64 -17.18
CA LEU A 2 52.23 56.42 -16.41
C LEU A 2 51.96 56.39 -14.89
N CYS A 3 51.03 55.55 -14.46
CA CYS A 3 51.15 54.57 -13.37
C CYS A 3 49.75 53.96 -13.14
N SER A 4 49.50 52.67 -12.92
CA SER A 4 50.23 51.41 -12.95
C SER A 4 49.13 50.35 -12.81
N GLN A 5 49.33 49.21 -13.45
CA GLN A 5 48.49 48.03 -13.31
C GLN A 5 48.52 47.46 -11.89
N ALA A 6 47.54 46.55 -11.66
CA ALA A 6 47.45 45.53 -10.61
C ALA A 6 46.97 46.05 -9.24
N GLN A 7 46.07 45.38 -8.53
CA GLN A 7 46.06 43.95 -8.23
C GLN A 7 44.63 43.42 -7.98
N ARG A 8 44.42 42.17 -8.36
CA ARG A 8 43.27 41.35 -7.97
C ARG A 8 43.30 41.12 -6.46
N ALA A 9 42.21 41.40 -5.76
CA ALA A 9 41.93 40.80 -4.46
C ALA A 9 40.58 40.06 -4.55
N PHE A 10 40.70 38.74 -4.65
CA PHE A 10 39.66 37.78 -4.31
C PHE A 10 39.22 38.02 -2.86
N SER A 11 37.95 37.73 -2.58
CA SER A 11 37.37 37.53 -1.25
C SER A 11 36.89 38.78 -0.50
N SER A 12 35.58 39.03 -0.58
CA SER A 12 34.75 38.54 0.53
C SER A 12 33.37 38.14 -0.01
N ARG A 13 33.09 36.84 0.08
CA ARG A 13 31.78 36.23 -0.13
C ARG A 13 30.86 36.67 1.01
N SER A 14 30.46 37.92 1.01
CA SER A 14 29.64 38.52 2.05
C SER A 14 28.43 39.18 1.39
N SER A 15 27.42 38.38 1.04
CA SER A 15 26.01 38.83 0.83
C SER A 15 25.13 37.82 0.08
N ALA A 16 25.54 36.58 -0.13
CA ALA A 16 24.68 35.59 -0.81
C ALA A 16 23.79 34.75 0.15
N PHE A 17 23.84 34.98 1.47
CA PHE A 17 23.12 34.15 2.46
C PHE A 17 21.81 34.73 3.01
N VAL A 18 21.43 35.98 2.69
CA VAL A 18 20.19 36.61 3.22
C VAL A 18 19.10 36.79 2.15
N ALA A 19 19.25 36.13 1.00
CA ALA A 19 18.18 36.07 0.00
C ALA A 19 18.03 34.65 -0.52
N SER A 20 17.67 33.71 0.37
CA SER A 20 16.92 32.54 -0.08
C SER A 20 15.45 32.95 -0.20
N PRO A 21 14.87 33.06 -1.40
CA PRO A 21 13.43 33.04 -1.52
C PRO A 21 12.99 31.66 -1.07
N VAL A 22 12.31 31.57 0.08
CA VAL A 22 11.59 30.36 0.49
C VAL A 22 10.70 29.96 -0.68
N ALA A 23 11.03 28.85 -1.34
CA ALA A 23 10.20 28.33 -2.42
C ALA A 23 8.78 28.15 -1.90
N PRO A 24 7.73 28.62 -2.60
CA PRO A 24 6.38 28.45 -2.13
C PRO A 24 6.11 26.95 -2.01
N VAL A 25 5.67 26.52 -0.82
CA VAL A 25 5.26 25.15 -0.55
C VAL A 25 4.22 24.78 -1.59
N ARG A 26 4.56 23.84 -2.49
CA ARG A 26 3.60 23.28 -3.44
C ARG A 26 2.45 22.69 -2.63
N ARG A 27 1.32 23.41 -2.56
CA ARG A 27 0.07 22.84 -2.10
C ARG A 27 -0.27 21.71 -3.06
N VAL A 28 -0.16 20.48 -2.59
CA VAL A 28 -0.74 19.33 -3.29
C VAL A 28 -2.24 19.57 -3.28
N VAL A 29 -2.79 20.02 -4.41
CA VAL A 29 -4.23 20.00 -4.61
C VAL A 29 -4.57 18.52 -4.73
N LEU A 30 -5.24 17.97 -3.71
CA LEU A 30 -5.92 16.68 -3.82
C LEU A 30 -6.94 16.84 -4.95
N ALA A 31 -6.61 16.33 -6.13
CA ALA A 31 -7.58 16.22 -7.21
C ALA A 31 -8.79 15.47 -6.66
N ALA A 32 -9.99 16.04 -6.85
CA ALA A 32 -11.23 15.36 -6.51
C ALA A 32 -11.23 14.01 -7.25
N VAL A 33 -11.10 12.92 -6.49
CA VAL A 33 -11.32 11.57 -7.01
C VAL A 33 -12.77 11.55 -7.44
N SER A 34 -13.03 11.71 -8.74
CA SER A 34 -14.34 11.45 -9.29
C SER A 34 -14.63 9.99 -8.98
N ASN A 35 -15.57 9.75 -8.07
CA ASN A 35 -16.14 8.42 -7.89
C ASN A 35 -16.85 8.10 -9.21
N CYS A 36 -16.12 7.52 -10.15
CA CYS A 36 -16.68 7.04 -11.40
C CYS A 36 -17.64 5.91 -11.02
N THR A 37 -18.91 6.24 -10.83
CA THR A 37 -19.97 5.28 -10.60
C THR A 37 -20.19 4.55 -11.91
N VAL A 38 -19.62 3.36 -12.01
CA VAL A 38 -19.87 2.46 -13.13
C VAL A 38 -21.32 1.97 -12.98
N GLU A 39 -22.21 2.42 -13.85
CA GLU A 39 -23.55 1.85 -13.95
C GLU A 39 -23.42 0.44 -14.53
N VAL A 40 -23.65 -0.57 -13.69
CA VAL A 40 -23.59 -1.97 -14.08
C VAL A 40 -25.01 -2.51 -14.08
N GLU A 41 -25.64 -2.57 -15.26
CA GLU A 41 -26.92 -3.26 -15.50
C GLU A 41 -26.84 -4.78 -15.30
N ALA A 42 -25.65 -5.32 -15.00
CA ALA A 42 -25.41 -6.74 -14.80
C ALA A 42 -25.38 -7.12 -13.32
N LYS A 43 -26.17 -8.13 -12.94
CA LYS A 43 -26.10 -8.78 -11.62
C LYS A 43 -24.65 -9.07 -11.24
N LEU A 44 -24.24 -8.64 -10.03
CA LEU A 44 -22.90 -8.90 -9.52
C LEU A 44 -22.62 -10.40 -9.50
N LYS A 45 -21.58 -10.82 -10.22
CA LYS A 45 -21.16 -12.22 -10.28
C LYS A 45 -20.16 -12.52 -9.17
N THR A 46 -20.35 -13.64 -8.50
CA THR A 46 -19.39 -14.16 -7.53
C THR A 46 -18.05 -14.47 -8.21
N ARG A 47 -16.93 -14.02 -7.64
CA ARG A 47 -15.61 -14.45 -8.11
C ARG A 47 -15.37 -15.89 -7.70
N LYS A 48 -15.40 -16.82 -8.67
CA LYS A 48 -15.27 -18.26 -8.41
C LYS A 48 -13.97 -18.66 -7.71
N ALA A 49 -12.88 -17.93 -7.94
CA ALA A 49 -11.62 -18.15 -7.24
C ALA A 49 -11.73 -17.91 -5.72
N ALA A 50 -12.44 -16.85 -5.31
CA ALA A 50 -12.68 -16.55 -3.90
C ALA A 50 -13.66 -17.55 -3.28
N ALA A 51 -14.75 -17.89 -3.99
CA ALA A 51 -15.76 -18.84 -3.53
C ALA A 51 -15.19 -20.25 -3.26
N LYS A 52 -14.15 -20.66 -3.99
CA LYS A 52 -13.45 -21.95 -3.75
C LYS A 52 -12.61 -21.95 -2.47
N ARG A 53 -12.17 -20.78 -2.01
CA ARG A 53 -11.17 -20.65 -0.93
C ARG A 53 -11.78 -20.18 0.39
N ILE A 54 -12.84 -19.38 0.34
CA ILE A 54 -13.48 -18.73 1.48
C ILE A 54 -14.89 -19.29 1.63
N ARG A 55 -15.24 -19.70 2.85
CA ARG A 55 -16.58 -20.20 3.19
C ARG A 55 -17.26 -19.28 4.19
N VAL A 56 -18.57 -19.13 4.06
CA VAL A 56 -19.43 -18.46 5.03
C VAL A 56 -19.92 -19.50 6.03
N THR A 57 -19.75 -19.24 7.32
CA THR A 57 -20.32 -20.08 8.39
C THR A 57 -21.79 -19.76 8.60
N GLY A 58 -22.54 -20.63 9.30
CA GLY A 58 -23.95 -20.36 9.63
C GLY A 58 -24.16 -19.06 10.41
N SER A 59 -23.15 -18.60 11.15
CA SER A 59 -23.15 -17.32 11.86
C SER A 59 -22.70 -16.12 11.01
N GLY A 60 -22.48 -16.30 9.71
CA GLY A 60 -22.06 -15.24 8.79
C GLY A 60 -20.56 -14.88 8.81
N LYS A 61 -19.74 -15.56 9.62
CA LYS A 61 -18.28 -15.32 9.66
C LYS A 61 -17.60 -15.94 8.44
N LEU A 62 -16.64 -15.22 7.87
CA LEU A 62 -15.82 -15.69 6.75
C LEU A 62 -14.61 -16.47 7.27
N VAL A 63 -14.44 -17.70 6.77
CA VAL A 63 -13.40 -18.62 7.23
C VAL A 63 -12.54 -19.08 6.05
N ALA A 64 -11.23 -19.14 6.28
CA ALA A 64 -10.23 -19.61 5.33
C ALA A 64 -9.27 -20.63 5.97
N ARG A 65 -8.43 -21.28 5.15
CA ARG A 65 -7.39 -22.22 5.59
C ARG A 65 -6.03 -21.51 5.62
N HIS A 66 -5.17 -21.87 6.55
CA HIS A 66 -3.78 -21.40 6.54
C HIS A 66 -3.01 -21.96 5.33
N SER A 67 -2.04 -21.18 4.87
CA SER A 67 -1.12 -21.56 3.79
C SER A 67 0.10 -22.31 4.32
N GLY A 68 0.87 -22.97 3.44
CA GLY A 68 2.19 -23.49 3.79
C GLY A 68 2.27 -24.94 4.26
N LYS A 69 1.21 -25.75 4.06
CA LYS A 69 1.18 -27.19 4.43
C LYS A 69 1.13 -28.16 3.22
N GLN A 70 1.69 -27.75 2.07
CA GLN A 70 1.59 -28.54 0.83
C GLN A 70 2.74 -29.54 0.65
N HIS A 71 4.01 -29.09 0.60
CA HIS A 71 5.12 -29.95 0.17
C HIS A 71 6.44 -29.84 0.97
N MET A 72 6.59 -28.90 1.91
CA MET A 72 7.78 -28.83 2.79
C MET A 72 7.39 -29.07 4.26
N ASN A 73 6.69 -30.16 4.50
CA ASN A 73 6.12 -30.49 5.81
C ASN A 73 7.10 -31.25 6.73
N GLU A 74 8.21 -31.75 6.18
CA GLU A 74 9.23 -32.51 6.91
C GLU A 74 10.02 -31.61 7.88
N LYS A 75 10.43 -30.43 7.41
CA LYS A 75 11.17 -29.44 8.20
C LYS A 75 10.32 -28.72 9.26
N GLN A 76 9.00 -28.81 9.18
CA GLN A 76 8.08 -28.15 10.11
C GLN A 76 7.82 -29.03 11.34
N THR A 77 7.75 -28.39 12.50
CA THR A 77 7.45 -29.09 13.76
C THR A 77 6.01 -29.64 13.76
N ARG A 78 5.74 -30.64 14.61
CA ARG A 78 4.38 -31.20 14.75
C ARG A 78 3.37 -30.15 15.22
N ALA A 79 3.78 -29.23 16.09
CA ALA A 79 2.94 -28.14 16.58
C ALA A 79 2.53 -27.18 15.44
N GLN A 80 3.49 -26.71 14.65
CA GLN A 80 3.22 -25.86 13.49
C GLN A 80 2.28 -26.53 12.49
N LYS A 81 2.52 -27.82 12.17
CA LYS A 81 1.62 -28.57 11.28
C LYS A 81 0.18 -28.63 11.79
N ARG A 82 -0.03 -28.71 13.11
CA ARG A 82 -1.37 -28.71 13.71
C ARG A 82 -2.04 -27.34 13.59
N GLU A 83 -1.30 -26.26 13.78
CA GLU A 83 -1.80 -24.90 13.61
C GLU A 83 -2.19 -24.62 12.16
N LEU A 84 -1.31 -24.93 11.21
CA LEU A 84 -1.60 -24.80 9.77
C LEU A 84 -2.79 -25.66 9.31
N SER A 85 -3.14 -26.69 10.08
CA SER A 85 -4.31 -27.55 9.79
C SER A 85 -5.62 -26.97 10.29
N LYS A 86 -5.62 -25.88 11.07
CA LYS A 86 -6.83 -25.23 11.54
C LYS A 86 -7.34 -24.26 10.48
N SER A 87 -8.63 -23.95 10.54
CA SER A 87 -9.20 -22.85 9.78
C SER A 87 -9.31 -21.62 10.68
N PHE A 88 -9.05 -20.44 10.14
CA PHE A 88 -9.10 -19.18 10.88
C PHE A 88 -10.16 -18.26 10.29
N VAL A 89 -10.61 -17.31 11.12
CA VAL A 89 -11.59 -16.29 10.75
C VAL A 89 -10.85 -15.12 10.11
N LEU A 90 -11.37 -14.59 9.01
CA LEU A 90 -10.81 -13.41 8.35
C LEU A 90 -11.13 -12.15 9.16
N GLU A 91 -10.12 -11.29 9.36
CA GLU A 91 -10.24 -10.05 10.13
C GLU A 91 -9.74 -8.85 9.31
N GLY A 92 -10.14 -7.64 9.72
CA GLY A 92 -9.64 -6.38 9.16
C GLY A 92 -9.82 -6.25 7.64
N ALA A 93 -8.71 -5.96 6.95
CA ALA A 93 -8.70 -5.65 5.51
C ALA A 93 -9.11 -6.83 4.62
N ASP A 94 -8.80 -8.07 5.04
CA ASP A 94 -9.11 -9.26 4.24
C ASP A 94 -10.61 -9.57 4.26
N MET A 95 -11.29 -9.29 5.37
CA MET A 95 -12.74 -9.41 5.48
C MET A 95 -13.45 -8.46 4.49
N TYR A 96 -13.00 -7.21 4.40
CA TYR A 96 -13.53 -6.24 3.43
C TYR A 96 -13.30 -6.66 1.97
N ARG A 97 -12.13 -7.19 1.65
CA ARG A 97 -11.82 -7.68 0.29
C ARG A 97 -12.63 -8.91 -0.07
N ALA A 98 -12.83 -9.82 0.89
CA ALA A 98 -13.56 -11.06 0.70
C ALA A 98 -15.07 -10.83 0.48
N SER A 99 -15.68 -9.93 1.25
CA SER A 99 -17.12 -9.61 1.11
C SER A 99 -17.45 -9.06 -0.28
N ARG A 100 -16.60 -8.20 -0.84
CA ARG A 100 -16.76 -7.68 -2.21
C ARG A 100 -16.65 -8.76 -3.30
N CYS A 101 -15.92 -9.85 -3.02
CA CYS A 101 -15.75 -10.95 -3.98
C CYS A 101 -16.93 -11.94 -3.96
N LEU A 102 -17.68 -11.97 -2.86
CA LEU A 102 -18.82 -12.85 -2.59
C LEU A 102 -20.08 -12.01 -2.36
N PRO A 103 -20.57 -11.32 -3.42
CA PRO A 103 -21.87 -10.65 -3.40
C PRO A 103 -23.03 -11.64 -3.34
#